data_AF-A0A7X7HSY9-F1
#
_entry.id   AF-A0A7X7HSY9-F1
#
_cell.length_a   1.000
_cell.length_b   1.000
_cell.length_c   1.000
_cell.angle_alpha   90.00
_cell.angle_beta   90.00
_cell.angle_gamma   90.00
#
_symmetry.space_group_name_H-M   'P 1'
#
loop_
_entity.id
_entity.type
_entity.pdbx_description
1 polymer ?
#
loop_
_entity_poly.entity_id
_entity_poly.type
_entity_poly.pdbx_seq_one_letter_code
_entity_poly.pdbx_strand_id
1 'polypeptide(L)'
;MTVVCPAAVDTPILDKGELGGFDGRRYYLDGQGVRRPLDPDALARSVLDGVSRNRALVIEPARARATWRLQRLAPGLMDRMLTRYVRSARS
;
A
#
# COMPACT_ATOMS: atom_id res chain seq x y z
N MET A 1 17.83 -11.58 -2.01
CA MET A 1 16.51 -11.36 -2.63
C MET A 1 15.87 -10.14 -1.97
N THR A 2 15.23 -9.27 -2.76
CA THR A 2 14.49 -8.10 -2.27
C THR A 2 13.01 -8.27 -2.62
N VAL A 3 12.13 -8.19 -1.63
CA VAL A 3 10.67 -8.21 -1.80
C VAL A 3 10.16 -6.78 -1.83
N VAL A 4 9.21 -6.49 -2.72
CA VAL A 4 8.61 -5.16 -2.89
C VAL A 4 7.13 -5.23 -2.50
N CYS A 5 6.71 -4.37 -1.58
CA CYS A 5 5.32 -4.21 -1.13
C CYS A 5 4.89 -2.75 -1.32
N PRO A 6 4.34 -2.40 -2.50
CA PRO A 6 3.85 -1.06 -2.78
C PRO A 6 2.35 -0.93 -2.44
N ALA A 7 1.89 0.28 -2.14
CA ALA A 7 0.49 0.66 -2.29
C ALA A 7 0.12 0.82 -3.77
N ALA A 8 -1.16 1.11 -4.06
CA ALA A 8 -1.65 1.40 -5.41
C ALA A 8 -0.74 2.38 -6.16
N VAL A 9 -0.19 1.96 -7.30
CA VAL A 9 0.78 2.72 -8.12
C VAL A 9 0.07 3.37 -9.29
N ASP A 10 0.40 4.62 -9.57
CA ASP A 10 -0.19 5.39 -10.66
C ASP A 10 0.33 4.89 -12.00
N THR A 11 -0.41 3.97 -12.62
CA THR A 11 0.00 3.33 -13.87
C THR A 11 -1.16 3.35 -14.88
N PRO A 12 -0.87 3.43 -16.19
CA PRO A 12 -1.90 3.44 -17.23
C PRO A 12 -2.78 2.18 -17.29
N ILE A 13 -2.43 1.12 -16.55
CA ILE A 13 -3.27 -0.09 -16.47
C ILE A 13 -4.57 0.18 -15.69
N LEU A 14 -4.57 1.16 -14.77
CA LEU A 14 -5.74 1.50 -13.97
C LEU A 14 -6.87 2.12 -14.82
N ASP A 15 -6.50 2.79 -15.91
CA ASP A 15 -7.45 3.46 -16.81
C ASP A 15 -8.10 2.50 -17.81
N LYS A 16 -7.56 1.29 -17.96
CA LYS A 16 -8.06 0.29 -18.91
C LYS A 16 -9.23 -0.54 -18.36
N GLY A 17 -9.59 -0.35 -17.09
CA GLY A 17 -10.68 -1.07 -16.43
C GLY A 17 -12.08 -0.51 -16.71
N GLU A 18 -12.21 0.51 -17.56
CA GLU A 18 -13.49 1.14 -17.87
C GLU A 18 -14.38 0.21 -18.71
N LEU A 19 -15.15 -0.64 -18.03
CA LEU A 19 -16.16 -1.50 -18.63
C LEU A 19 -17.53 -0.83 -18.48
N GLY A 20 -18.07 -0.27 -19.57
CA GLY A 20 -19.46 0.19 -19.64
C GLY A 20 -19.87 1.20 -18.56
N GLY A 21 -19.00 2.14 -18.19
CA GLY A 21 -19.26 3.15 -17.16
C GLY A 21 -18.77 2.78 -15.75
N PHE A 22 -18.12 1.62 -15.58
CA PHE A 22 -17.42 1.27 -14.35
C PHE A 22 -16.06 1.97 -14.27
N ASP A 23 -15.89 2.88 -13.31
CA ASP A 23 -14.60 3.52 -13.03
C ASP A 23 -13.70 2.55 -12.24
N GLY A 24 -12.95 1.72 -12.97
CA GLY A 24 -12.05 0.71 -12.40
C GLY A 24 -10.89 1.32 -11.61
N ARG A 25 -10.44 2.51 -12.01
CA ARG A 25 -9.40 3.26 -11.29
C ARG A 25 -9.90 3.65 -9.91
N ARG A 26 -11.04 4.33 -9.84
CA ARG A 26 -11.64 4.74 -8.56
C ARG A 26 -11.96 3.54 -7.69
N TYR A 27 -12.57 2.49 -8.26
CA TYR A 27 -12.86 1.27 -7.51
C TYR A 27 -11.59 0.67 -6.87
N TYR A 28 -10.51 0.56 -7.64
CA TYR A 28 -9.23 0.03 -7.14
C TYR A 28 -8.63 0.93 -6.05
N LEU A 29 -8.60 2.25 -6.26
CA LEU A 29 -8.05 3.20 -5.30
C LEU A 29 -8.85 3.25 -3.99
N ASP A 30 -10.18 3.27 -4.09
CA ASP A 30 -11.10 3.25 -2.94
C ASP A 30 -10.95 1.93 -2.17
N GLY A 31 -10.89 0.79 -2.87
CA GLY A 31 -10.66 -0.52 -2.27
C GLY A 31 -9.31 -0.66 -1.56
N GLN A 32 -8.32 0.13 -1.92
CA GLN A 32 -7.02 0.20 -1.24
C GLN A 32 -6.97 1.28 -0.14
N GLY A 33 -8.02 2.08 0.04
CA GLY A 33 -8.01 3.21 0.96
C GLY A 33 -6.96 4.27 0.60
N VAL A 34 -6.67 4.40 -0.70
CA VAL A 34 -5.63 5.28 -1.25
C VAL A 34 -6.29 6.41 -2.02
N ARG A 35 -6.26 7.63 -1.46
CA ARG A 35 -6.77 8.83 -2.17
C ARG A 35 -5.86 9.29 -3.30
N ARG A 36 -4.55 9.05 -3.19
CA ARG A 36 -3.56 9.44 -4.17
C ARG A 36 -2.60 8.27 -4.42
N PRO A 37 -2.59 7.70 -5.63
CA PRO A 37 -1.70 6.60 -5.95
C PRO A 37 -0.23 7.03 -5.84
N LEU A 38 0.63 6.03 -5.63
CA LEU A 38 2.07 6.18 -5.56
C LEU A 38 2.63 6.49 -6.95
N ASP A 39 3.46 7.53 -7.03
CA ASP A 39 4.22 7.84 -8.24
C ASP A 39 5.12 6.64 -8.64
N PRO A 40 5.00 6.11 -9.87
CA PRO A 40 5.81 4.98 -10.34
C PRO A 40 7.31 5.28 -10.30
N ASP A 41 7.73 6.52 -10.56
CA ASP A 41 9.15 6.89 -10.52
C ASP A 41 9.68 6.89 -9.09
N ALA A 42 8.86 7.29 -8.13
CA ALA A 42 9.19 7.21 -6.72
C ALA A 42 9.34 5.75 -6.28
N LEU A 43 8.45 4.87 -6.70
CA LEU A 43 8.57 3.44 -6.44
C LEU A 43 9.84 2.87 -7.06
N ALA A 44 10.11 3.16 -8.34
CA ALA A 44 11.28 2.66 -9.04
C ALA A 44 12.59 3.06 -8.33
N ARG A 45 12.72 4.33 -7.95
CA ARG A 45 13.86 4.82 -7.17
C ARG A 45 14.05 4.06 -5.86
N SER A 46 12.97 3.84 -5.10
CA SER A 46 13.03 3.11 -3.83
C SER A 46 13.37 1.62 -4.00
N VAL A 47 12.86 0.98 -5.05
CA VAL A 47 13.18 -0.42 -5.37
C VAL A 47 14.64 -0.55 -5.75
N LEU A 48 15.15 0.32 -6.63
CA LEU A 48 16.55 0.31 -7.05
C LEU A 48 17.49 0.55 -5.87
N ASP A 49 17.20 1.52 -4.99
CA ASP A 49 17.96 1.73 -3.74
C ASP A 49 17.92 0.50 -2.81
N GLY A 50 16.76 -0.15 -2.71
CA GLY A 50 16.58 -1.34 -1.90
C GLY A 50 17.41 -2.52 -2.40
N VAL A 51 17.40 -2.75 -3.71
CA VAL A 51 18.19 -3.79 -4.36
C VAL A 51 19.68 -3.49 -4.22
N SER A 52 20.12 -2.26 -4.53
CA SER A 52 21.54 -1.88 -4.45
C SER A 52 22.12 -2.02 -3.03
N ARG A 53 21.26 -1.85 -2.00
CA ARG A 53 21.64 -1.98 -0.59
C ARG A 53 21.34 -3.36 0.00
N ASN A 54 20.98 -4.35 -0.82
CA ASN A 54 20.60 -5.69 -0.37
C ASN A 54 19.53 -5.70 0.74
N ARG A 55 18.58 -4.75 0.70
CA ARG A 55 17.47 -4.71 1.65
C ARG A 55 16.51 -5.87 1.34
N ALA A 56 16.16 -6.65 2.36
CA ALA A 56 15.23 -7.76 2.20
C ALA A 56 13.81 -7.30 1.81
N LEU A 57 13.39 -6.10 2.25
CA LEU A 57 12.03 -5.60 2.07
C LEU A 57 12.01 -4.10 1.75
N VAL A 58 11.31 -3.73 0.69
CA VAL A 58 10.99 -2.35 0.30
C VAL A 58 9.49 -2.16 0.44
N ILE A 59 9.06 -1.24 1.32
CA ILE A 59 7.65 -0.92 1.58
C ILE A 59 7.40 0.53 1.20
N GLU A 60 6.48 0.79 0.28
CA GLU A 60 6.09 2.14 -0.11
C GLU A 60 4.57 2.32 -0.07
N PRO A 61 4.03 3.50 0.26
CA PRO A 61 4.74 4.74 0.64
C PRO A 61 5.25 4.72 2.10
N ALA A 62 5.99 5.77 2.50
CA ALA A 62 6.56 5.91 3.85
C ALA A 62 5.56 5.65 5.00
N ARG A 63 4.29 6.04 4.84
CA ARG A 63 3.22 5.74 5.83
C ARG A 63 3.03 4.23 6.03
N ALA A 64 3.01 3.44 4.96
CA ALA A 64 2.85 1.98 5.03
C ALA A 64 4.06 1.34 5.71
N ARG A 65 5.25 1.87 5.45
CA ARG A 65 6.48 1.47 6.13
C ARG A 65 6.43 1.78 7.64
N ALA A 66 5.87 2.92 8.04
CA ALA A 66 5.69 3.27 9.44
C ALA A 66 4.72 2.32 10.14
N THR A 67 3.57 2.02 9.50
CA THR A 67 2.59 1.05 10.02
C THR A 67 3.21 -0.35 10.16
N TRP A 68 3.98 -0.81 9.17
CA TRP A 68 4.69 -2.08 9.25
C TRP A 68 5.70 -2.12 10.40
N ARG A 69 6.47 -1.04 10.60
CA ARG A 69 7.38 -0.93 11.75
C ARG A 69 6.63 -0.96 13.07
N LEU A 70 5.50 -0.26 13.17
CA LEU A 70 4.65 -0.28 14.36
C LEU A 70 4.13 -1.68 14.66
N GLN A 71 3.61 -2.39 13.65
CA GLN A 71 3.17 -3.78 13.80
C GLN A 71 4.31 -4.69 14.27
N ARG A 72 5.53 -4.47 13.76
CA ARG A 72 6.70 -5.27 14.15
C ARG A 72 7.20 -4.98 15.56
N LEU A 73 7.09 -3.75 16.03
CA LEU A 73 7.57 -3.32 17.35
C LEU A 73 6.52 -3.49 18.47
N ALA A 74 5.23 -3.38 18.12
CA ALA A 74 4.13 -3.39 19.08
C ALA A 74 2.92 -4.20 18.55
N PRO A 75 3.07 -5.52 18.34
CA PRO A 75 2.01 -6.36 17.76
C PRO A 75 0.71 -6.31 18.57
N GLY A 76 0.78 -6.37 19.90
CA GLY A 76 -0.40 -6.35 20.76
C GLY A 76 -1.19 -5.04 20.74
N LEU A 77 -0.54 -3.90 20.44
CA LEU A 77 -1.26 -2.63 20.22
C LEU A 77 -2.04 -2.69 18.91
N MET A 78 -1.43 -3.24 17.86
CA MET A 78 -2.05 -3.35 16.55
C MET A 78 -3.25 -4.30 16.56
N ASP A 79 -3.14 -5.44 17.24
CA ASP A 79 -4.26 -6.39 17.39
C ASP A 79 -5.47 -5.77 18.07
N ARG A 80 -5.25 -4.93 19.10
CA ARG A 80 -6.33 -4.19 19.78
C ARG A 80 -6.97 -3.16 18.86
N MET A 81 -6.17 -2.42 18.08
CA MET A 81 -6.68 -1.46 17.10
C MET A 81 -7.52 -2.15 16.03
N LEU A 82 -7.04 -3.25 15.46
CA LEU A 82 -7.75 -4.04 14.45
C LEU A 82 -9.05 -4.62 15.01
N THR A 83 -9.03 -5.18 16.22
CA THR A 83 -10.24 -5.69 16.88
C THR A 83 -11.28 -4.60 17.08
N ARG A 84 -10.84 -3.39 17.47
CA ARG A 84 -11.74 -2.24 17.62
C ARG A 84 -12.30 -1.76 16.28
N TYR A 85 -11.49 -1.73 15.24
CA TYR A 85 -11.91 -1.37 13.89
C TYR A 85 -12.98 -2.32 13.35
N VAL A 86 -12.74 -3.64 13.44
CA VAL A 86 -13.73 -4.65 13.02
C VAL A 86 -15.03 -4.53 13.80
N ARG A 87 -14.97 -4.24 15.11
CA ARG A 87 -16.17 -4.01 15.92
C ARG A 87 -16.94 -2.76 15.47
N SER A 88 -16.25 -1.69 15.11
CA SER A 88 -16.86 -0.45 14.59
C SER A 88 -17.40 -0.58 13.18
N ALA A 89 -16.85 -1.46 12.34
CA ALA A 89 -17.33 -1.67 10.97
C ALA A 89 -18.58 -2.57 10.92
N ARG A 90 -18.93 -3.22 12.04
CA ARG A 90 -20.12 -4.09 12.18
C ARG A 90 -21.31 -3.37 12.83
N SER A 91 -21.16 -2.11 13.25
CA SER A 91 -22.20 -1.23 13.79
C SER A 91 -22.61 -0.20 12.76
#